data_AF-A0A7C5MBQ5-F1
#
_entry.id   AF-A0A7C5MBQ5-F1
#
_cell.length_a   1.000
_cell.length_b   1.000
_cell.length_c   1.000
_cell.angle_alpha   90.00
_cell.angle_beta   90.00
_cell.angle_gamma   90.00
#
_symmetry.space_group_name_H-M   'P 1'
#
loop_
_entity.id
_entity.type
_entity.pdbx_description
1 polymer ?
#
loop_
_entity_poly.entity_id
_entity_poly.type
_entity_poly.pdbx_seq_one_letter_code
_entity_poly.pdbx_strand_id
1 'polypeptide(L)'
;MSRLIAILISGCLVACAGPWREKEADRLGLEKDYFKNIRPMVAGGRAIEARQALAELPSTLKTTATWYYLMGRVHMLEGDMKGAVEHLSKARELAPGNPIVENDLAVALVKAGKAEQAV
;
A
#
# COMPACT_ATOMS: atom_id res chain seq x y z
N MET A 1 -2.66 23.43 -34.68
CA MET A 1 -3.97 24.12 -34.66
C MET A 1 -5.02 23.04 -34.90
N SER A 2 -5.93 22.64 -34.00
CA SER A 2 -6.64 23.32 -32.92
C SER A 2 -7.01 22.27 -31.86
N ARG A 3 -6.68 22.50 -30.58
CA ARG A 3 -7.59 22.92 -29.49
C ARG A 3 -8.21 21.74 -28.70
N LEU A 4 -7.79 21.54 -27.46
CA LEU A 4 -8.51 21.89 -26.20
C LEU A 4 -9.28 20.67 -25.66
N ILE A 5 -8.80 20.02 -24.59
CA ILE A 5 -9.11 20.28 -23.16
C ILE A 5 -10.50 19.77 -22.73
N ALA A 6 -10.45 18.91 -21.71
CA ALA A 6 -11.46 18.62 -20.68
C ALA A 6 -12.84 18.12 -21.09
N ILE A 7 -13.11 16.86 -20.76
CA ILE A 7 -14.45 16.43 -20.34
C ILE A 7 -14.37 15.95 -18.89
N LEU A 8 -14.70 16.91 -18.01
CA LEU A 8 -15.50 16.78 -16.80
C LEU A 8 -15.04 15.79 -15.73
N ILE A 9 -14.08 16.25 -14.91
CA ILE A 9 -14.04 15.90 -13.48
C ILE A 9 -14.86 16.98 -12.76
N SER A 10 -16.15 16.76 -12.51
CA SER A 10 -16.83 17.46 -11.42
C SER A 10 -18.13 16.78 -11.02
N GLY A 11 -18.15 16.32 -9.76
CA GLY A 11 -19.35 16.08 -8.97
C GLY A 11 -20.02 14.74 -9.22
N CYS A 12 -20.46 13.98 -8.23
CA CYS A 12 -20.41 14.09 -6.79
C CYS A 12 -20.98 12.76 -6.27
N LEU A 13 -20.45 12.28 -5.15
CA LEU A 13 -21.17 11.49 -4.15
C LEU A 13 -21.73 10.11 -4.56
N VAL A 14 -21.07 9.11 -3.98
CA VAL A 14 -21.64 7.83 -3.52
C VAL A 14 -22.02 6.85 -4.63
N ALA A 15 -21.06 5.99 -4.97
CA ALA A 15 -21.34 4.56 -5.16
C ALA A 15 -20.02 3.79 -5.20
N CYS A 16 -19.75 3.06 -4.11
CA CYS A 16 -18.89 1.89 -4.07
C CYS A 16 -17.43 2.09 -4.49
N ALA A 17 -16.53 1.94 -3.52
CA ALA A 17 -15.15 1.50 -3.73
C ALA A 17 -15.17 0.09 -4.38
N GLY A 18 -15.61 0.03 -5.64
CA GLY A 18 -15.68 -1.18 -6.43
C GLY A 18 -14.32 -1.47 -7.08
N PRO A 19 -14.15 -2.69 -7.60
CA PRO A 19 -12.88 -3.30 -8.04
C PRO A 19 -12.22 -2.63 -9.27
N TRP A 20 -12.65 -1.42 -9.63
CA TRP A 20 -12.19 -0.66 -10.79
C TRP A 20 -10.75 -0.14 -10.60
N ARG A 21 -10.36 0.29 -9.39
CA ARG A 21 -9.06 0.95 -9.18
C ARG A 21 -7.86 0.00 -9.19
N GLU A 22 -8.05 -1.21 -8.65
CA GLU A 22 -7.04 -2.29 -8.69
C GLU A 22 -6.93 -2.87 -10.11
N LYS A 23 -8.06 -3.09 -10.78
CA LYS A 23 -8.08 -3.63 -12.15
C LYS A 23 -7.46 -2.70 -13.19
N GLU A 24 -7.47 -1.38 -13.00
CA GLU A 24 -6.89 -0.43 -13.95
C GLU A 24 -5.34 -0.49 -13.96
N ALA A 25 -4.73 -0.59 -12.77
CA ALA A 25 -3.27 -0.64 -12.62
C ALA A 25 -2.70 -2.01 -13.03
N ASP A 26 -3.44 -3.09 -12.75
CA ASP A 26 -3.16 -4.44 -13.27
C ASP A 26 -3.36 -4.54 -14.79
N ARG A 27 -4.42 -3.94 -15.36
CA ARG A 27 -4.72 -3.96 -16.81
C ARG A 27 -3.62 -3.29 -17.64
N LEU A 28 -2.95 -2.28 -17.09
CA LEU A 28 -1.83 -1.60 -17.76
C LEU A 28 -0.47 -2.28 -17.52
N GLY A 29 -0.42 -3.36 -16.73
CA GLY A 29 0.83 -4.05 -16.36
C GLY A 29 1.78 -3.21 -15.49
N LEU A 30 1.33 -2.04 -15.03
CA LEU A 30 2.17 -1.04 -14.38
C LEU A 30 2.58 -1.49 -12.98
N GLU A 31 1.68 -2.11 -12.21
CA GLU A 31 1.99 -2.53 -10.83
C GLU A 31 3.22 -3.44 -10.75
N LYS A 32 3.33 -4.37 -11.71
CA LYS A 32 4.41 -5.36 -11.72
C LYS A 32 5.78 -4.71 -11.91
N ASP A 33 5.86 -3.64 -12.69
CA ASP A 33 7.12 -2.96 -12.99
C ASP A 33 7.55 -2.01 -11.85
N TYR A 34 6.61 -1.25 -11.28
CA TYR A 34 6.95 -0.30 -10.21
C TYR A 34 7.40 -0.98 -8.92
N PHE A 35 6.76 -2.08 -8.52
CA PHE A 35 7.11 -2.76 -7.26
C PHE A 35 8.26 -3.77 -7.40
N LYS A 36 8.71 -4.08 -8.61
CA LYS A 36 9.79 -5.04 -8.88
C LYS A 36 11.07 -4.71 -8.11
N ASN A 37 11.42 -3.43 -8.03
CA ASN A 37 12.64 -2.97 -7.37
C ASN A 37 12.44 -2.69 -5.87
N ILE A 38 11.20 -2.43 -5.44
CA ILE A 38 10.88 -2.08 -4.05
C ILE A 38 10.78 -3.32 -3.16
N ARG A 39 10.14 -4.39 -3.66
CA ARG A 39 9.99 -5.67 -2.94
C ARG A 39 11.32 -6.21 -2.39
N PRO A 40 12.44 -6.26 -3.15
CA PRO A 40 13.71 -6.72 -2.61
C PRO A 40 14.32 -5.74 -1.59
N MET A 41 14.05 -4.43 -1.65
CA MET A 41 14.49 -3.49 -0.61
C MET A 41 13.81 -3.80 0.73
N VAL A 42 12.50 -4.02 0.71
CA VAL A 42 11.75 -4.40 1.92
C VAL A 42 12.18 -5.79 2.41
N ALA A 43 12.36 -6.76 1.52
CA ALA A 43 12.83 -8.10 1.89
C ALA A 43 14.25 -8.09 2.47
N GLY A 44 15.13 -7.22 1.97
CA GLY A 44 16.49 -7.04 2.46
C GLY A 44 16.61 -6.13 3.68
N GLY A 45 15.49 -5.66 4.27
CA GLY A 45 15.50 -4.80 5.45
C GLY A 45 15.95 -3.35 5.20
N ARG A 46 16.09 -2.93 3.94
CA ARG A 46 16.49 -1.57 3.54
C ARG A 46 15.30 -0.63 3.63
N ALA A 47 14.85 -0.36 4.86
CA ALA A 47 13.62 0.39 5.14
C ALA A 47 13.65 1.81 4.56
N ILE A 48 14.78 2.50 4.66
CA ILE A 48 14.95 3.87 4.16
C ILE A 48 14.79 3.92 2.63
N GLU A 49 15.53 3.07 1.91
CA GLU A 49 15.42 2.98 0.44
C GLU A 49 14.01 2.59 0.00
N ALA A 50 13.41 1.61 0.67
CA ALA A 50 12.05 1.18 0.36
C ALA A 50 11.03 2.31 0.56
N ARG A 51 11.14 3.08 1.65
CA ARG A 51 10.29 4.23 1.93
C ARG A 51 10.41 5.29 0.85
N GLN A 52 11.64 5.64 0.47
CA GLN A 52 11.92 6.63 -0.57
C GLN A 52 11.31 6.18 -1.89
N ALA A 53 11.56 4.94 -2.30
CA ALA A 53 11.02 4.41 -3.54
C ALA A 53 9.48 4.35 -3.54
N LEU A 54 8.85 4.00 -2.41
CA LEU A 54 7.39 4.03 -2.23
C LEU A 54 6.82 5.47 -2.27
N ALA A 55 7.59 6.45 -1.81
CA ALA A 55 7.22 7.86 -1.84
C ALA A 55 7.32 8.48 -3.24
N GLU A 56 8.18 7.94 -4.12
CA GLU A 56 8.31 8.39 -5.51
C GLU A 56 7.22 7.83 -6.43
N LEU A 57 6.46 6.83 -5.97
CA LEU A 57 5.42 6.23 -6.80
C LEU A 57 4.33 7.24 -7.19
N PRO A 58 3.75 7.08 -8.40
CA PRO A 58 2.55 7.80 -8.80
C PRO A 58 1.45 7.70 -7.75
N SER A 59 0.69 8.79 -7.56
CA SER A 59 -0.41 8.84 -6.58
C SER A 59 -1.49 7.78 -6.82
N THR A 60 -1.63 7.31 -8.06
CA THR A 60 -2.52 6.20 -8.42
C THR A 60 -2.13 4.91 -7.72
N LEU A 61 -0.83 4.60 -7.64
CA LEU A 61 -0.32 3.38 -7.02
C LEU A 61 -0.31 3.45 -5.49
N LYS A 62 -0.21 4.65 -4.90
CA LYS A 62 -0.25 4.88 -3.45
C LYS A 62 -1.58 4.56 -2.78
N THR A 63 -2.52 3.99 -3.54
CA THR A 63 -3.84 3.57 -3.06
C THR A 63 -4.13 2.09 -3.31
N THR A 64 -3.13 1.34 -3.76
CA THR A 64 -3.23 -0.10 -4.07
C THR A 64 -2.97 -0.94 -2.82
N ALA A 65 -3.53 -2.16 -2.78
CA ALA A 65 -3.26 -3.12 -1.71
C ALA A 65 -1.75 -3.38 -1.56
N THR A 66 -1.03 -3.49 -2.68
CA THR A 66 0.42 -3.69 -2.71
C THR A 66 1.19 -2.55 -2.05
N TRP A 67 0.82 -1.30 -2.30
CA TRP A 67 1.49 -0.15 -1.69
C TRP A 67 1.29 -0.13 -0.17
N TYR A 68 0.04 -0.29 0.28
CA TYR A 68 -0.27 -0.36 1.71
C TYR A 68 0.45 -1.53 2.40
N TYR A 69 0.49 -2.69 1.75
CA TYR A 69 1.24 -3.84 2.24
C TYR A 69 2.73 -3.53 2.42
N LEU A 70 3.38 -2.95 1.41
CA LEU A 70 4.81 -2.63 1.47
C LEU A 70 5.12 -1.54 2.49
N MET A 71 4.28 -0.51 2.60
CA MET A 71 4.41 0.51 3.66
C MET A 71 4.27 -0.11 5.04
N GLY A 72 3.30 -1.01 5.24
CA GLY A 72 3.14 -1.74 6.50
C GLY A 72 4.40 -2.50 6.88
N ARG A 73 5.03 -3.19 5.93
CA ARG A 73 6.32 -3.85 6.15
C ARG A 73 7.47 -2.89 6.43
N VAL A 74 7.51 -1.72 5.80
CA VAL A 74 8.49 -0.67 6.12
C VAL A 74 8.32 -0.22 7.57
N HIS A 75 7.10 0.02 8.03
CA HIS A 75 6.84 0.37 9.43
C HIS A 75 7.27 -0.75 10.40
N MET A 76 7.05 -2.02 10.07
CA MET A 76 7.55 -3.14 10.87
C MET A 76 9.09 -3.15 10.97
N LEU A 77 9.79 -2.82 9.88
CA LEU A 77 11.25 -2.75 9.87
C LEU A 77 11.79 -1.58 10.72
N GLU A 78 11.04 -0.49 10.79
CA GLU A 78 11.38 0.69 11.59
C GLU A 78 11.00 0.56 13.07
N GLY A 79 10.36 -0.54 13.46
CA GLY A 79 9.88 -0.74 14.83
C GLY A 79 8.52 -0.11 15.13
N ASP A 80 7.95 0.63 14.18
CA ASP A 80 6.63 1.26 14.32
C ASP A 80 5.51 0.24 14.06
N MET A 81 5.23 -0.57 15.09
CA MET A 81 4.21 -1.62 14.99
C MET A 81 2.80 -1.06 14.83
N LYS A 82 2.53 0.16 15.33
CA LYS A 82 1.22 0.81 15.18
C LYS A 82 0.98 1.25 13.74
N GLY A 83 1.94 1.96 13.14
CA GLY A 83 1.88 2.34 11.74
C GLY A 83 1.83 1.12 10.80
N ALA A 84 2.48 0.02 11.18
CA ALA A 84 2.38 -1.24 10.45
C ALA A 84 0.96 -1.80 10.47
N VAL A 85 0.31 -1.85 11.63
CA VAL A 85 -1.08 -2.32 11.78
C VAL A 85 -2.03 -1.47 10.95
N GLU A 86 -1.88 -0.15 10.95
CA GLU A 86 -2.73 0.76 10.17
C GLU A 86 -2.64 0.47 8.66
N HIS A 87 -1.42 0.40 8.12
CA HIS A 87 -1.22 0.16 6.70
C HIS A 87 -1.61 -1.25 6.27
N LEU A 88 -1.29 -2.28 7.07
CA LEU A 88 -1.67 -3.67 6.78
C LEU A 88 -3.19 -3.88 6.88
N SER A 89 -3.86 -3.18 7.79
CA SER A 89 -5.33 -3.19 7.85
C SER A 89 -5.94 -2.63 6.57
N LYS A 90 -5.36 -1.56 6.01
CA LYS A 90 -5.81 -1.00 4.73
C LYS A 90 -5.52 -1.93 3.55
N ALA A 91 -4.38 -2.61 3.56
CA ALA A 91 -4.07 -3.63 2.56
C ALA A 91 -5.09 -4.78 2.58
N ARG A 92 -5.52 -5.21 3.78
CA ARG A 92 -6.55 -6.25 3.96
C ARG A 92 -7.91 -5.81 3.44
N GLU A 93 -8.31 -4.56 3.67
CA GLU A 93 -9.57 -4.02 3.15
C GLU A 93 -9.62 -4.05 1.62
N LEU A 94 -8.48 -3.80 0.96
CA LEU A 94 -8.37 -3.77 -0.49
C LEU A 94 -8.20 -5.16 -1.11
N ALA A 95 -7.50 -6.07 -0.42
CA ALA A 95 -7.28 -7.45 -0.85
C ALA A 95 -7.73 -8.45 0.24
N PRO A 96 -9.05 -8.58 0.47
CA PRO A 96 -9.57 -9.46 1.51
C PRO A 96 -9.20 -10.91 1.22
N GLY A 97 -8.72 -11.62 2.26
CA GLY A 97 -8.32 -13.03 2.15
C GLY A 97 -6.92 -13.26 1.57
N ASN A 98 -6.12 -12.21 1.37
CA ASN A 98 -4.71 -12.38 1.00
C ASN A 98 -3.89 -12.92 2.19
N PRO A 99 -3.40 -14.17 2.15
CA PRO A 99 -2.74 -14.79 3.30
C PRO A 99 -1.42 -14.11 3.68
N ILE A 100 -0.77 -13.43 2.72
CA ILE A 100 0.48 -12.69 2.99
C ILE A 100 0.19 -11.46 3.86
N VAL A 101 -0.87 -10.72 3.53
CA VAL A 101 -1.28 -9.54 4.30
C VAL A 101 -1.78 -9.94 5.68
N GLU A 102 -2.59 -11.00 5.78
CA GLU A 102 -3.10 -11.50 7.07
C GLU A 102 -1.97 -11.96 8.00
N ASN A 103 -0.96 -12.66 7.46
CA ASN A 103 0.20 -13.09 8.24
C ASN A 103 0.97 -11.89 8.80
N ASP A 104 1.32 -10.92 7.94
CA ASP A 104 2.11 -9.77 8.38
C ASP A 104 1.31 -8.89 9.35
N LEU A 105 -0.01 -8.76 9.16
CA LEU A 105 -0.90 -8.05 10.08
C LEU A 105 -0.94 -8.74 11.46
N ALA A 106 -1.05 -10.07 11.50
CA ALA A 106 -1.02 -10.81 12.75
C ALA A 106 0.30 -10.61 13.50
N VAL A 107 1.43 -10.63 12.79
CA VAL A 107 2.75 -10.36 13.39
C VAL A 107 2.82 -8.93 13.94
N ALA A 108 2.34 -7.94 13.18
CA ALA A 108 2.32 -6.54 13.60
C ALA A 108 1.44 -6.34 14.85
N LEU A 109 0.24 -6.93 14.89
CA LEU A 109 -0.67 -6.85 16.04
C LEU A 109 -0.06 -7.44 17.31
N VAL A 110 0.58 -8.61 17.21
CA VAL A 110 1.24 -9.24 18.36
C VAL A 110 2.39 -8.39 18.88
N LYS A 111 3.20 -7.80 17.98
CA LYS A 111 4.33 -6.95 18.37
C LYS A 111 3.90 -5.60 18.94
N ALA A 112 2.85 -4.99 18.39
CA ALA A 112 2.24 -3.80 18.95
C ALA A 112 1.81 -4.06 20.39
N GLY A 113 0.96 -5.08 20.61
CA GLY A 113 0.43 -5.41 21.94
C GLY A 113 1.49 -5.67 23.01
N LYS A 114 2.67 -6.18 22.61
CA LYS A 114 3.83 -6.34 23.51
C LYS A 114 4.54 -5.02 23.80
N ALA A 115 4.65 -4.13 22.82
CA ALA A 115 5.23 -2.80 23.00
C ALA A 115 4.37 -1.94 23.93
N GLU A 116 3.04 -2.03 23.83
CA GLU A 116 2.15 -1.31 24.77
C GLU A 116 2.27 -1.80 26.21
N GLN A 117 2.58 -3.08 26.44
CA GLN A 117 2.78 -3.65 27.78
C GLN A 117 4.14 -3.33 28.40
N ALA A 118 5.11 -2.86 27.60
CA ALA A 118 6.47 -2.59 28.04
C ALA A 118 6.67 -1.17 28.61
N VAL A 119 5.59 -0.38 28.68
CA VAL A 119 5.54 1.00 29.20
C VAL A 119 4.82 1.00 30.55
#